data_AF-A0A1G1DFL3-F1
#
_entry.id   AF-A0A1G1DFL3-F1
#
_cell.length_a   1.000
_cell.length_b   1.000
_cell.length_c   1.000
_cell.angle_alpha   90.00
_cell.angle_beta   90.00
_cell.angle_gamma   90.00
#
_symmetry.space_group_name_H-M   'P 1'
#
loop_
_entity.id
_entity.type
_entity.pdbx_description
1 polymer ?
#
loop_
_entity_poly.entity_id
_entity_poly.type
_entity_poly.pdbx_seq_one_letter_code
_entity_poly.pdbx_strand_id
1 'polypeptide(L)'
;MRNIKMFFLKRSIITLILSFLLVAMGSGFNGTEATVLSVPSQYKTIQDAINASSSGDIIRVSAGTYKEQIKLKAGITLRGEGYEKTVIDGEKKNGNVVVGANDAVIEGFTIRNSGYMDAGIKCDNASMAVLNNRIVNNNAGILLFNGLTSLIANNVIEENKKFGIYMLYSTPFVENNIVYENKVYGIYCASSKPMIAYNTIVSNPTGIYTEVTSSIVKNNIFDDSNVIGFQIVESPRDQKGVEPYLSYNIYWNNGHNRSNTEKGEGEIEKDPMLVNVSKGDFKLKSGSPAINAGDPDSKYNDADGSRADIGAFGGPYAMITAGKGNVRDWVSYKKTRESETFVEKDYGSINLASFGERGSKEYRGKIAMVNYYGYCTPCHGQAGKGDGPLMDEIEKGMRPRDHSSAEYFSQKTDEEIFNVIKYGGAKGISRLTMKESEAMPPFEGQLSDDEMMDLVKFIRVLCNC
;
A
#
# COMPACT_ATOMS: atom_id res chain seq x y z
N MET A 1 86.76 40.09 -2.78
CA MET A 1 86.99 40.10 -1.32
C MET A 1 85.68 39.85 -0.60
N ARG A 2 85.65 38.81 0.25
CA ARG A 2 84.87 38.69 1.49
C ARG A 2 83.35 38.98 1.50
N ASN A 3 82.63 37.90 1.90
CA ASN A 3 81.50 37.83 2.84
C ASN A 3 80.12 38.27 2.28
N ILE A 4 78.95 37.74 2.66
CA ILE A 4 78.42 37.13 3.89
C ILE A 4 77.22 36.22 3.48
N LYS A 5 76.99 35.00 3.98
CA LYS A 5 76.07 34.61 5.09
C LYS A 5 76.16 33.09 5.27
N MET A 6 76.79 32.55 6.32
CA MET A 6 76.29 32.27 7.69
C MET A 6 75.13 31.25 7.81
N PHE A 7 75.55 30.07 8.30
CA PHE A 7 74.99 29.23 9.37
C PHE A 7 73.81 28.26 9.13
N PHE A 8 74.18 26.99 9.37
CA PHE A 8 73.41 25.80 9.73
C PHE A 8 72.04 26.04 10.41
N LEU A 9 71.00 25.37 9.90
CA LEU A 9 69.74 25.20 10.61
C LEU A 9 69.57 23.74 11.05
N LYS A 10 69.26 23.56 12.33
CA LYS A 10 68.96 22.30 13.02
C LYS A 10 67.51 21.84 12.74
N ARG A 11 67.36 20.52 12.65
CA ARG A 11 66.26 19.66 13.15
C ARG A 11 64.84 19.80 12.54
N SER A 12 64.37 18.62 12.09
CA SER A 12 63.05 18.01 12.39
C SER A 12 61.88 18.16 11.38
N ILE A 13 61.37 16.98 11.01
CA ILE A 13 59.96 16.59 10.75
C ILE A 13 59.38 16.88 9.34
N ILE A 14 59.25 15.78 8.59
CA ILE A 14 58.19 15.36 7.64
C ILE A 14 57.31 16.48 7.08
N THR A 15 57.49 16.79 5.80
CA THR A 15 56.58 17.61 4.99
C THR A 15 55.87 16.72 3.96
N LEU A 16 54.61 16.38 4.21
CA LEU A 16 53.64 16.09 3.15
C LEU A 16 52.24 16.39 3.67
N ILE A 17 51.74 17.60 3.40
CA ILE A 17 50.31 17.99 3.32
C ILE A 17 50.24 19.48 2.90
N LEU A 18 49.24 19.78 2.05
CA LEU A 18 48.67 21.08 1.65
C LEU A 18 49.38 21.91 0.57
N SER A 19 48.89 21.78 -0.67
CA SER A 19 48.40 22.97 -1.40
C SER A 19 47.14 22.64 -2.21
N PHE A 20 46.08 23.37 -1.88
CA PHE A 20 44.79 23.47 -2.56
C PHE A 20 44.97 24.02 -3.98
N LEU A 21 44.36 23.40 -4.99
CA LEU A 21 43.63 24.14 -6.00
C LEU A 21 42.44 23.31 -6.51
N LEU A 22 41.25 23.86 -6.28
CA LEU A 22 39.95 23.41 -6.75
C LEU A 22 39.93 23.17 -8.26
N VAL A 23 39.61 21.93 -8.67
CA VAL A 23 38.70 21.68 -9.79
C VAL A 23 37.76 20.57 -9.34
N ALA A 24 36.63 20.99 -8.76
CA ALA A 24 35.47 20.11 -8.64
C ALA A 24 34.95 19.84 -10.05
N MET A 25 35.27 18.67 -10.62
CA MET A 25 34.41 18.08 -11.63
C MET A 25 33.22 17.47 -10.89
N GLY A 26 32.27 18.34 -10.56
CA GLY A 26 30.93 17.93 -10.18
C GLY A 26 30.26 17.30 -11.40
N SER A 27 30.32 15.98 -11.51
CA SER A 27 29.20 15.24 -12.08
C SER A 27 28.08 15.33 -11.04
N GLY A 28 27.30 16.41 -11.14
CA GLY A 28 26.12 16.62 -10.32
C GLY A 28 25.16 15.46 -10.54
N PHE A 29 25.03 14.60 -9.53
CA PHE A 29 23.80 13.87 -9.31
C PHE A 29 22.73 14.90 -8.91
N ASN A 30 22.12 15.54 -9.90
CA ASN A 30 20.87 16.26 -9.72
C ASN A 30 19.75 15.22 -9.58
N GLY A 31 19.72 14.52 -8.44
CA GLY A 31 18.46 13.98 -7.95
C GLY A 31 17.59 15.18 -7.62
N THR A 32 16.72 15.57 -8.54
CA THR A 32 15.79 16.68 -8.31
C THR A 32 14.92 16.32 -7.10
N GLU A 33 14.89 17.18 -6.08
CA GLU A 33 13.97 17.00 -4.97
C GLU A 33 12.53 16.93 -5.52
N ALA A 34 11.73 16.00 -4.98
CA ALA A 34 10.31 15.88 -5.31
C ALA A 34 9.63 17.26 -5.22
N THR A 35 9.16 17.76 -6.35
CA THR A 35 8.55 19.08 -6.44
C THR A 35 7.07 18.99 -6.13
N VAL A 36 6.53 20.03 -5.48
CA VAL A 36 5.10 20.15 -5.21
C VAL A 36 4.47 21.08 -6.25
N LEU A 37 3.59 20.54 -7.09
CA LEU A 37 2.81 21.27 -8.08
C LEU A 37 1.41 21.53 -7.53
N SER A 38 0.90 22.76 -7.65
CA SER A 38 -0.39 23.14 -7.04
C SER A 38 -1.47 23.48 -8.06
N VAL A 39 -2.66 22.90 -7.88
CA VAL A 39 -3.86 23.15 -8.68
C VAL A 39 -4.93 23.77 -7.76
N PRO A 40 -5.60 24.88 -8.15
CA PRO A 40 -5.46 25.60 -9.41
C PRO A 40 -4.43 26.75 -9.38
N SER A 41 -3.72 26.95 -8.26
CA SER A 41 -2.93 28.18 -8.03
C SER A 41 -1.71 28.33 -8.95
N GLN A 42 -1.09 27.23 -9.37
CA GLN A 42 0.04 27.22 -10.28
C GLN A 42 -0.36 26.72 -11.67
N TYR A 43 -1.17 25.67 -11.73
CA TYR A 43 -1.71 25.10 -12.97
C TYR A 43 -3.22 25.18 -12.94
N LYS A 44 -3.85 25.61 -14.04
CA LYS A 44 -5.31 25.78 -14.09
C LYS A 44 -6.07 24.45 -14.05
N THR A 45 -5.48 23.39 -14.58
CA THR A 45 -6.08 22.06 -14.70
C THR A 45 -5.20 21.01 -14.02
N ILE A 46 -5.80 19.88 -13.67
CA ILE A 46 -5.06 18.74 -13.11
C ILE A 46 -4.14 18.16 -14.17
N GLN A 47 -4.61 18.00 -15.41
CA GLN A 47 -3.80 17.41 -16.47
C GLN A 47 -2.58 18.28 -16.82
N ASP A 48 -2.67 19.61 -16.77
CA ASP A 48 -1.52 20.48 -17.01
C ASP A 48 -0.42 20.28 -15.94
N ALA A 49 -0.81 20.13 -14.67
CA ALA A 49 0.13 19.82 -13.60
C ALA A 49 0.78 18.44 -13.80
N ILE A 50 0.00 17.42 -14.21
CA ILE A 50 0.54 16.09 -14.53
C ILE A 50 1.51 16.16 -15.72
N ASN A 51 1.18 16.95 -16.73
CA ASN A 51 2.04 17.14 -17.89
C ASN A 51 3.37 17.79 -17.53
N ALA A 52 3.38 18.69 -16.53
CA ALA A 52 4.58 19.35 -16.04
C ALA A 52 5.38 18.53 -15.00
N SER A 53 4.77 17.53 -14.36
CA SER A 53 5.41 16.75 -13.29
C SER A 53 6.39 15.70 -13.83
N SER A 54 7.35 15.33 -12.98
CA SER A 54 8.29 14.22 -13.11
C SER A 54 8.01 13.13 -12.06
N SER A 55 8.55 11.93 -12.25
CA SER A 55 8.44 10.85 -11.25
C SER A 55 8.95 11.33 -9.88
N GLY A 56 8.24 10.97 -8.81
CA GLY A 56 8.50 11.42 -7.45
C GLY A 56 7.77 12.71 -7.04
N ASP A 57 7.26 13.50 -8.00
CA ASP A 57 6.55 14.74 -7.69
C ASP A 57 5.18 14.52 -7.03
N ILE A 58 4.73 15.56 -6.31
CA ILE A 58 3.41 15.60 -5.69
C ILE A 58 2.58 16.72 -6.32
N ILE A 59 1.44 16.36 -6.89
CA ILE A 59 0.43 17.29 -7.40
C ILE A 59 -0.64 17.45 -6.33
N ARG A 60 -0.69 18.62 -5.70
CA ARG A 60 -1.71 18.99 -4.71
C ARG A 60 -2.87 19.70 -5.37
N VAL A 61 -4.06 19.15 -5.21
CA VAL A 61 -5.30 19.66 -5.80
C VAL A 61 -6.19 20.20 -4.69
N SER A 62 -6.37 21.51 -4.69
CA SER A 62 -7.24 22.21 -3.73
C SER A 62 -8.69 21.77 -3.90
N ALA A 63 -9.51 21.95 -2.85
CA ALA A 63 -10.95 21.71 -2.92
C ALA A 63 -11.59 22.36 -4.17
N GLY A 64 -12.48 21.63 -4.83
CA GLY A 64 -13.09 22.04 -6.09
C GLY A 64 -13.62 20.86 -6.90
N THR A 65 -14.37 21.17 -7.96
CA THR A 65 -14.79 20.20 -8.96
C THR A 65 -14.04 20.45 -10.27
N TYR A 66 -13.30 19.44 -10.70
CA TYR A 66 -12.47 19.46 -11.90
C TYR A 66 -13.13 18.59 -12.95
N LYS A 67 -13.63 19.23 -14.01
CA LYS A 67 -14.34 18.59 -15.13
C LYS A 67 -13.33 18.10 -16.17
N GLU A 68 -12.66 17.02 -15.84
CA GLU A 68 -11.51 16.50 -16.58
C GLU A 68 -11.57 14.97 -16.67
N GLN A 69 -10.96 14.44 -17.72
CA GLN A 69 -10.51 13.05 -17.77
C GLN A 69 -8.99 13.08 -17.81
N ILE A 70 -8.34 12.42 -16.85
CA ILE A 70 -6.90 12.58 -16.64
C ILE A 70 -6.15 11.27 -16.88
N LYS A 71 -4.89 11.39 -17.27
CA LYS A 71 -3.94 10.28 -17.42
C LYS A 71 -2.72 10.58 -16.55
N LEU A 72 -2.51 9.73 -15.54
CA LEU A 72 -1.37 9.82 -14.64
C LEU A 72 -0.07 9.49 -15.37
N LYS A 73 1.04 9.98 -14.81
CA LYS A 73 2.41 9.56 -15.16
C LYS A 73 2.93 8.58 -14.13
N ALA A 74 3.97 7.83 -14.48
CA ALA A 74 4.57 6.89 -13.55
C ALA A 74 5.23 7.62 -12.36
N GLY A 75 5.11 7.04 -11.15
CA GLY A 75 5.78 7.49 -9.94
C GLY A 75 5.31 8.80 -9.30
N ILE A 76 4.24 9.43 -9.82
CA ILE A 76 3.71 10.68 -9.27
C ILE A 76 2.67 10.44 -8.18
N THR A 77 2.53 11.39 -7.25
CA THR A 77 1.38 11.43 -6.34
C THR A 77 0.40 12.52 -6.75
N LEU A 78 -0.85 12.15 -6.99
CA LEU A 78 -1.97 13.07 -7.11
C LEU A 78 -2.77 13.07 -5.81
N ARG A 79 -2.82 14.22 -5.12
CA ARG A 79 -3.44 14.34 -3.79
C ARG A 79 -4.47 15.46 -3.73
N GLY A 80 -5.71 15.12 -3.38
CA GLY A 80 -6.78 16.06 -3.07
C GLY A 80 -6.81 16.47 -1.60
N GLU A 81 -7.66 17.44 -1.26
CA GLU A 81 -7.87 17.90 0.13
C GLU A 81 -8.88 17.03 0.91
N GLY A 82 -9.21 15.85 0.36
CA GLY A 82 -10.19 14.91 0.89
C GLY A 82 -11.33 14.69 -0.10
N TYR A 83 -11.82 13.46 -0.19
CA TYR A 83 -12.81 13.07 -1.21
C TYR A 83 -14.13 13.87 -1.08
N GLU A 84 -14.47 14.37 0.11
CA GLU A 84 -15.63 15.23 0.36
C GLU A 84 -15.52 16.62 -0.30
N LYS A 85 -14.32 17.04 -0.70
CA LYS A 85 -14.02 18.41 -1.13
C LYS A 85 -13.43 18.51 -2.52
N THR A 86 -12.71 17.48 -2.96
CA THR A 86 -12.00 17.48 -4.24
C THR A 86 -12.61 16.43 -5.16
N VAL A 87 -13.18 16.88 -6.29
CA VAL A 87 -13.93 16.03 -7.22
C VAL A 87 -13.29 16.04 -8.60
N ILE A 88 -13.04 14.87 -9.19
CA ILE A 88 -12.75 14.69 -10.61
C ILE A 88 -14.02 14.14 -11.26
N ASP A 89 -14.60 14.92 -12.18
CA ASP A 89 -15.87 14.62 -12.83
C ASP A 89 -15.64 14.38 -14.33
N GLY A 90 -15.82 13.15 -14.78
CA GLY A 90 -15.69 12.78 -16.20
C GLY A 90 -16.84 13.28 -17.07
N GLU A 91 -17.86 13.91 -16.49
CA GLU A 91 -19.04 14.48 -17.17
C GLU A 91 -19.81 13.49 -18.06
N LYS A 92 -19.66 12.19 -17.81
CA LYS A 92 -20.21 11.08 -18.63
C LYS A 92 -19.71 11.10 -20.08
N LYS A 93 -18.59 11.78 -20.33
CA LYS A 93 -17.89 11.75 -21.63
C LYS A 93 -17.34 10.35 -21.87
N ASN A 94 -17.20 9.97 -23.14
CA ASN A 94 -16.61 8.69 -23.51
C ASN A 94 -15.19 8.56 -22.91
N GLY A 95 -14.86 7.43 -22.31
CA GLY A 95 -13.57 7.19 -21.66
C GLY A 95 -13.61 7.15 -20.12
N ASN A 96 -12.51 6.66 -19.56
CA ASN A 96 -12.29 6.56 -18.12
C ASN A 96 -12.08 7.96 -17.51
N VAL A 97 -12.44 8.16 -16.23
CA VAL A 97 -12.19 9.44 -15.54
C VAL A 97 -10.69 9.59 -15.24
N VAL A 98 -10.07 8.50 -14.76
CA VAL A 98 -8.63 8.43 -14.47
C VAL A 98 -8.04 7.22 -15.17
N VAL A 99 -6.95 7.42 -15.92
CA VAL A 99 -6.08 6.37 -16.42
C VAL A 99 -4.83 6.31 -15.55
N GLY A 100 -4.63 5.18 -14.89
CA GLY A 100 -3.50 4.89 -13.99
C GLY A 100 -2.18 4.70 -14.73
N ALA A 101 -1.09 4.72 -13.96
CA ALA A 101 0.27 4.47 -14.42
C ALA A 101 1.08 3.80 -13.30
N ASN A 102 2.19 3.16 -13.66
CA ASN A 102 3.07 2.48 -12.70
C ASN A 102 3.49 3.39 -11.55
N ASP A 103 3.39 2.90 -10.33
CA ASP A 103 3.86 3.56 -9.11
C ASP A 103 3.20 4.92 -8.86
N ALA A 104 2.10 5.21 -9.57
CA ALA A 104 1.31 6.39 -9.33
C ALA A 104 0.45 6.21 -8.07
N VAL A 105 0.30 7.27 -7.30
CA VAL A 105 -0.60 7.32 -6.16
C VAL A 105 -1.72 8.31 -6.44
N ILE A 106 -2.97 7.91 -6.23
CA ILE A 106 -4.12 8.82 -6.23
C ILE A 106 -4.84 8.75 -4.90
N GLU A 107 -4.99 9.91 -4.24
CA GLU A 107 -5.63 9.96 -2.93
C GLU A 107 -6.47 11.21 -2.66
N GLY A 108 -7.56 11.03 -1.91
CA GLY A 108 -8.38 12.13 -1.41
C GLY A 108 -9.31 12.76 -2.45
N PHE A 109 -9.81 11.98 -3.41
CA PHE A 109 -10.74 12.47 -4.44
C PHE A 109 -12.09 11.75 -4.41
N THR A 110 -13.16 12.48 -4.74
CA THR A 110 -14.34 11.87 -5.36
C THR A 110 -14.08 11.73 -6.86
N ILE A 111 -14.29 10.53 -7.42
CA ILE A 111 -14.11 10.23 -8.85
C ILE A 111 -15.43 9.70 -9.40
N ARG A 112 -16.01 10.41 -10.37
CA ARG A 112 -17.37 10.11 -10.83
C ARG A 112 -17.64 10.37 -12.30
N ASN A 113 -18.76 9.83 -12.76
CA ASN A 113 -19.35 10.07 -14.07
C ASN A 113 -18.42 9.67 -15.23
N SER A 114 -17.90 8.44 -15.22
CA SER A 114 -17.22 7.85 -16.38
C SER A 114 -18.15 7.71 -17.61
N GLY A 115 -17.53 7.40 -18.75
CA GLY A 115 -18.23 6.97 -19.95
C GLY A 115 -19.04 5.69 -19.76
N TYR A 116 -19.95 5.41 -20.71
CA TYR A 116 -20.96 4.35 -20.58
C TYR A 116 -20.38 2.94 -20.35
N MET A 117 -19.21 2.64 -20.93
CA MET A 117 -18.53 1.35 -20.79
C MET A 117 -17.22 1.46 -20.02
N ASP A 118 -16.97 2.62 -19.40
CA ASP A 118 -15.67 2.99 -18.87
C ASP A 118 -15.64 3.00 -17.33
N ALA A 119 -14.44 3.01 -16.78
CA ALA A 119 -14.25 3.03 -15.34
C ALA A 119 -14.07 4.44 -14.77
N GLY A 120 -14.32 4.60 -13.47
CA GLY A 120 -13.84 5.76 -12.71
C GLY A 120 -12.31 5.80 -12.76
N ILE A 121 -11.68 4.67 -12.43
CA ILE A 121 -10.23 4.49 -12.54
C ILE A 121 -9.94 3.23 -13.35
N LYS A 122 -9.12 3.34 -14.40
CA LYS A 122 -8.58 2.19 -15.14
C LYS A 122 -7.07 2.10 -14.99
N CYS A 123 -6.57 0.96 -14.52
CA CYS A 123 -5.17 0.59 -14.51
C CYS A 123 -4.95 -0.61 -15.46
N ASP A 124 -4.07 -0.46 -16.43
CA ASP A 124 -3.90 -1.40 -17.55
C ASP A 124 -2.42 -1.63 -17.80
N ASN A 125 -1.97 -2.88 -17.63
CA ASN A 125 -0.56 -3.26 -17.62
C ASN A 125 0.27 -2.37 -16.68
N ALA A 126 -0.31 -2.03 -15.53
CA ALA A 126 0.31 -1.17 -14.54
C ALA A 126 -0.08 -1.52 -13.09
N SER A 127 0.75 -1.09 -12.16
CA SER A 127 0.49 -1.15 -10.71
C SER A 127 0.39 0.25 -10.12
N MET A 128 -0.63 0.53 -9.32
CA MET A 128 -0.81 1.86 -8.70
C MET A 128 -1.41 1.76 -7.30
N ALA A 129 -1.32 2.83 -6.53
CA ALA A 129 -2.03 2.96 -5.25
C ALA A 129 -3.26 3.86 -5.40
N VAL A 130 -4.43 3.33 -5.06
CA VAL A 130 -5.71 4.05 -5.00
C VAL A 130 -6.14 4.10 -3.54
N LEU A 131 -6.01 5.27 -2.92
CA LEU A 131 -6.11 5.41 -1.46
C LEU A 131 -7.11 6.48 -1.05
N ASN A 132 -7.97 6.25 -0.06
CA ASN A 132 -8.80 7.31 0.54
C ASN A 132 -9.66 8.09 -0.47
N ASN A 133 -10.20 7.42 -1.49
CA ASN A 133 -11.07 8.02 -2.49
C ASN A 133 -12.53 7.59 -2.31
N ARG A 134 -13.44 8.39 -2.86
CA ARG A 134 -14.84 8.02 -3.08
C ARG A 134 -15.07 7.80 -4.57
N ILE A 135 -15.42 6.59 -4.99
CA ILE A 135 -15.53 6.21 -6.40
C ILE A 135 -16.97 5.83 -6.68
N VAL A 136 -17.66 6.72 -7.40
CA VAL A 136 -19.12 6.74 -7.40
C VAL A 136 -19.71 7.06 -8.77
N ASN A 137 -20.86 6.47 -9.11
CA ASN A 137 -21.61 6.79 -10.33
C ASN A 137 -20.83 6.57 -11.65
N ASN A 138 -19.91 5.60 -11.67
CA ASN A 138 -19.20 5.16 -12.87
C ASN A 138 -19.84 3.86 -13.41
N ASN A 139 -19.47 3.43 -14.62
CA ASN A 139 -19.91 2.10 -15.09
C ASN A 139 -19.22 0.97 -14.32
N ALA A 140 -17.89 0.97 -14.26
CA ALA A 140 -17.13 0.28 -13.22
C ALA A 140 -16.46 1.33 -12.31
N GLY A 141 -16.34 1.08 -11.01
CA GLY A 141 -15.61 1.97 -10.13
C GLY A 141 -14.12 1.96 -10.46
N ILE A 142 -13.48 0.83 -10.20
CA ILE A 142 -12.06 0.57 -10.50
C ILE A 142 -11.96 -0.62 -11.45
N LEU A 143 -11.16 -0.48 -12.51
CA LEU A 143 -10.81 -1.55 -13.44
C LEU A 143 -9.30 -1.80 -13.40
N LEU A 144 -8.90 -3.02 -13.03
CA LEU A 144 -7.52 -3.52 -13.09
C LEU A 144 -7.41 -4.58 -14.19
N PHE A 145 -6.44 -4.42 -15.08
CA PHE A 145 -6.17 -5.35 -16.17
C PHE A 145 -4.65 -5.58 -16.27
N ASN A 146 -4.21 -6.83 -16.14
CA ASN A 146 -2.79 -7.20 -16.15
C ASN A 146 -1.93 -6.42 -15.12
N GLY A 147 -2.47 -6.12 -13.93
CA GLY A 147 -1.76 -5.39 -12.88
C GLY A 147 -1.27 -6.32 -11.76
N LEU A 148 0.02 -6.32 -11.43
CA LEU A 148 0.58 -7.31 -10.52
C LEU A 148 0.57 -6.89 -9.05
N THR A 149 0.59 -5.60 -8.73
CA THR A 149 0.86 -5.14 -7.34
C THR A 149 0.11 -3.88 -6.95
N SER A 150 -1.05 -3.62 -7.58
CA SER A 150 -1.86 -2.45 -7.20
C SER A 150 -2.39 -2.57 -5.77
N LEU A 151 -2.40 -1.46 -5.04
CA LEU A 151 -2.98 -1.35 -3.70
C LEU A 151 -4.25 -0.51 -3.77
N ILE A 152 -5.39 -1.11 -3.45
CA ILE A 152 -6.69 -0.46 -3.37
C ILE A 152 -7.08 -0.45 -1.90
N ALA A 153 -6.91 0.69 -1.23
CA ALA A 153 -7.15 0.74 0.21
C ALA A 153 -7.90 1.96 0.72
N ASN A 154 -8.71 1.75 1.76
CA ASN A 154 -9.45 2.82 2.45
C ASN A 154 -10.36 3.64 1.51
N ASN A 155 -10.88 3.03 0.44
CA ASN A 155 -11.79 3.71 -0.48
C ASN A 155 -13.25 3.42 -0.12
N VAL A 156 -14.12 4.35 -0.50
CA VAL A 156 -15.56 4.16 -0.56
C VAL A 156 -15.96 3.97 -2.02
N ILE A 157 -16.42 2.78 -2.39
CA ILE A 157 -16.68 2.39 -3.78
C ILE A 157 -18.16 2.02 -3.91
N GLU A 158 -18.94 2.94 -4.46
CA GLU A 158 -20.39 2.91 -4.29
C GLU A 158 -21.18 3.29 -5.53
N GLU A 159 -22.41 2.79 -5.62
CA GLU A 159 -23.40 3.19 -6.64
C GLU A 159 -22.89 3.11 -8.10
N ASN A 160 -21.89 2.28 -8.38
CA ASN A 160 -21.41 2.09 -9.75
C ASN A 160 -22.39 1.18 -10.51
N LYS A 161 -22.61 1.49 -11.80
CA LYS A 161 -23.68 0.90 -12.61
C LYS A 161 -23.51 -0.58 -12.90
N LYS A 162 -22.30 -1.13 -12.72
CA LYS A 162 -22.02 -2.56 -12.82
C LYS A 162 -21.20 -3.04 -11.64
N PHE A 163 -19.92 -2.70 -11.65
CA PHE A 163 -18.94 -3.29 -10.73
C PHE A 163 -18.35 -2.21 -9.84
N GLY A 164 -18.18 -2.50 -8.55
CA GLY A 164 -17.36 -1.65 -7.68
C GLY A 164 -15.90 -1.74 -8.10
N ILE A 165 -15.33 -2.94 -7.98
CA ILE A 165 -13.97 -3.27 -8.43
C ILE A 165 -14.06 -4.40 -9.46
N TYR A 166 -13.40 -4.24 -10.60
CA TYR A 166 -13.30 -5.23 -11.66
C TYR A 166 -11.83 -5.55 -11.94
N MET A 167 -11.44 -6.81 -11.80
CA MET A 167 -10.05 -7.26 -11.94
C MET A 167 -9.96 -8.41 -12.94
N LEU A 168 -9.01 -8.30 -13.87
CA LEU A 168 -8.62 -9.39 -14.76
C LEU A 168 -7.11 -9.56 -14.77
N TYR A 169 -6.64 -10.81 -14.71
CA TYR A 169 -5.22 -11.16 -14.80
C TYR A 169 -4.33 -10.35 -13.86
N SER A 170 -4.84 -10.05 -12.67
CA SER A 170 -4.21 -9.12 -11.73
C SER A 170 -3.98 -9.76 -10.37
N THR A 171 -3.04 -9.25 -9.58
CA THR A 171 -2.75 -9.75 -8.22
C THR A 171 -2.70 -8.62 -7.19
N PRO A 172 -3.76 -7.80 -7.06
CA PRO A 172 -3.75 -6.63 -6.19
C PRO A 172 -4.02 -6.95 -4.72
N PHE A 173 -3.71 -5.97 -3.87
CA PHE A 173 -4.18 -5.91 -2.48
C PHE A 173 -5.43 -5.01 -2.42
N VAL A 174 -6.53 -5.55 -1.92
CA VAL A 174 -7.82 -4.87 -1.75
C VAL A 174 -8.16 -4.86 -0.28
N GLU A 175 -7.84 -3.77 0.41
CA GLU A 175 -7.83 -3.72 1.87
C GLU A 175 -8.65 -2.56 2.45
N ASN A 176 -9.38 -2.79 3.53
CA ASN A 176 -10.05 -1.72 4.28
C ASN A 176 -11.01 -0.85 3.44
N ASN A 177 -11.57 -1.38 2.34
CA ASN A 177 -12.51 -0.65 1.51
C ASN A 177 -13.95 -0.88 1.99
N ILE A 178 -14.78 0.14 1.78
CA ILE A 178 -16.22 0.04 1.87
C ILE A 178 -16.76 -0.07 0.44
N VAL A 179 -17.35 -1.20 0.10
CA VAL A 179 -17.86 -1.48 -1.26
C VAL A 179 -19.35 -1.72 -1.16
N TYR A 180 -20.19 -0.77 -1.59
CA TYR A 180 -21.63 -0.90 -1.36
C TYR A 180 -22.53 -0.35 -2.46
N GLU A 181 -23.72 -0.92 -2.60
CA GLU A 181 -24.76 -0.48 -3.56
C GLU A 181 -24.33 -0.42 -5.06
N ASN A 182 -23.30 -1.16 -5.45
CA ASN A 182 -22.95 -1.36 -6.86
C ASN A 182 -23.97 -2.28 -7.52
N LYS A 183 -24.36 -2.01 -8.77
CA LYS A 183 -25.62 -2.56 -9.32
C LYS A 183 -25.54 -4.00 -9.83
N VAL A 184 -24.35 -4.61 -9.88
CA VAL A 184 -24.20 -6.03 -10.25
C VAL A 184 -23.29 -6.75 -9.27
N TYR A 185 -22.02 -6.35 -9.20
CA TYR A 185 -21.02 -6.97 -8.32
C TYR A 185 -20.32 -5.91 -7.48
N GLY A 186 -20.11 -6.20 -6.19
CA GLY A 186 -19.19 -5.40 -5.39
C GLY A 186 -17.78 -5.52 -5.95
N ILE A 187 -17.27 -6.75 -6.02
CA ILE A 187 -15.97 -7.09 -6.60
C ILE A 187 -16.14 -8.22 -7.61
N TYR A 188 -15.62 -8.02 -8.82
CA TYR A 188 -15.50 -9.06 -9.85
C TYR A 188 -14.03 -9.41 -10.06
N CYS A 189 -13.71 -10.68 -9.90
CA CYS A 189 -12.37 -11.25 -10.05
C CYS A 189 -12.38 -12.30 -11.18
N ALA A 190 -11.64 -12.07 -12.26
CA ALA A 190 -11.41 -13.08 -13.30
C ALA A 190 -9.93 -13.36 -13.46
N SER A 191 -9.56 -14.65 -13.44
CA SER A 191 -8.18 -15.09 -13.69
C SER A 191 -7.11 -14.31 -12.89
N SER A 192 -7.46 -13.85 -11.69
CA SER A 192 -6.69 -12.93 -10.85
C SER A 192 -6.41 -13.58 -9.50
N LYS A 193 -5.35 -13.17 -8.78
CA LYS A 193 -5.00 -13.69 -7.45
C LYS A 193 -4.91 -12.58 -6.41
N PRO A 194 -6.00 -11.85 -6.17
CA PRO A 194 -6.00 -10.77 -5.18
C PRO A 194 -5.90 -11.31 -3.75
N MET A 195 -5.37 -10.46 -2.87
CA MET A 195 -5.72 -10.52 -1.45
C MET A 195 -6.84 -9.51 -1.19
N ILE A 196 -7.99 -9.99 -0.74
CA ILE A 196 -9.17 -9.21 -0.41
C ILE A 196 -9.37 -9.32 1.10
N ALA A 197 -8.91 -8.31 1.84
CA ALA A 197 -8.87 -8.36 3.29
C ALA A 197 -9.54 -7.16 3.95
N TYR A 198 -10.19 -7.36 5.10
CA TYR A 198 -10.74 -6.25 5.90
C TYR A 198 -11.71 -5.35 5.13
N ASN A 199 -12.45 -5.83 4.14
CA ASN A 199 -13.41 -4.98 3.44
C ASN A 199 -14.79 -5.11 4.07
N THR A 200 -15.59 -4.05 3.99
CA THR A 200 -17.02 -4.09 4.31
C THR A 200 -17.80 -4.00 3.00
N ILE A 201 -18.39 -5.12 2.59
CA ILE A 201 -19.05 -5.33 1.30
C ILE A 201 -20.55 -5.49 1.56
N VAL A 202 -21.33 -4.46 1.22
CA VAL A 202 -22.72 -4.34 1.71
C VAL A 202 -23.70 -3.98 0.59
N SER A 203 -24.89 -4.57 0.56
CA SER A 203 -25.96 -4.18 -0.37
C SER A 203 -25.57 -4.18 -1.86
N ASN A 204 -24.59 -5.00 -2.25
CA ASN A 204 -24.32 -5.32 -3.65
C ASN A 204 -25.05 -6.61 -4.00
N PRO A 205 -25.66 -6.76 -5.21
CA PRO A 205 -26.42 -7.95 -5.50
C PRO A 205 -25.64 -9.24 -5.28
N THR A 206 -24.45 -9.32 -5.85
CA THR A 206 -23.43 -10.26 -5.42
C THR A 206 -22.24 -9.49 -4.83
N GLY A 207 -21.80 -9.85 -3.62
CA GLY A 207 -20.70 -9.18 -2.92
C GLY A 207 -19.38 -9.35 -3.67
N ILE A 208 -18.89 -10.58 -3.75
CA ILE A 208 -17.73 -10.96 -4.57
C ILE A 208 -18.14 -12.06 -5.54
N TYR A 209 -17.85 -11.85 -6.82
CA TYR A 209 -17.91 -12.85 -7.87
C TYR A 209 -16.49 -13.16 -8.33
N THR A 210 -16.06 -14.42 -8.21
CA THR A 210 -14.72 -14.84 -8.62
C THR A 210 -14.75 -16.06 -9.52
N GLU A 211 -13.90 -16.07 -10.55
CA GLU A 211 -13.47 -17.30 -11.23
C GLU A 211 -12.56 -18.12 -10.30
N VAL A 212 -12.42 -19.42 -10.54
CA VAL A 212 -11.58 -20.33 -9.72
C VAL A 212 -10.13 -19.89 -9.81
N THR A 213 -9.60 -19.41 -8.69
CA THR A 213 -8.30 -18.74 -8.56
C THR A 213 -7.76 -18.89 -7.15
N SER A 214 -6.44 -18.74 -6.95
CA SER A 214 -5.81 -18.68 -5.61
C SER A 214 -6.06 -17.35 -4.88
N SER A 215 -7.28 -16.82 -4.95
CA SER A 215 -7.65 -15.59 -4.24
C SER A 215 -7.63 -15.83 -2.73
N ILE A 216 -7.14 -14.86 -1.96
CA ILE A 216 -7.23 -14.87 -0.49
C ILE A 216 -8.36 -13.91 -0.10
N VAL A 217 -9.36 -14.39 0.61
CA VAL A 217 -10.54 -13.61 1.02
C VAL A 217 -10.72 -13.76 2.52
N LYS A 218 -10.25 -12.75 3.28
CA LYS A 218 -10.23 -12.84 4.74
C LYS A 218 -10.69 -11.60 5.48
N ASN A 219 -11.21 -11.76 6.70
CA ASN A 219 -11.59 -10.63 7.56
C ASN A 219 -12.58 -9.65 6.90
N ASN A 220 -13.40 -10.08 5.94
CA ASN A 220 -14.39 -9.21 5.29
C ASN A 220 -15.77 -9.33 5.94
N ILE A 221 -16.55 -8.25 5.90
CA ILE A 221 -17.99 -8.24 6.19
C ILE A 221 -18.75 -8.36 4.87
N PHE A 222 -19.62 -9.35 4.76
CA PHE A 222 -20.62 -9.50 3.71
C PHE A 222 -22.02 -9.33 4.31
N ASP A 223 -22.68 -8.23 4.01
CA ASP A 223 -24.00 -7.92 4.56
C ASP A 223 -24.99 -7.51 3.45
N ASP A 224 -26.24 -7.93 3.59
CA ASP A 224 -27.36 -7.47 2.74
C ASP A 224 -27.17 -7.67 1.23
N SER A 225 -26.40 -8.68 0.79
CA SER A 225 -26.34 -9.04 -0.63
C SER A 225 -27.61 -9.76 -1.06
N ASN A 226 -28.42 -9.12 -1.92
CA ASN A 226 -29.73 -9.67 -2.31
C ASN A 226 -29.65 -10.98 -3.15
N VAL A 227 -28.48 -11.32 -3.71
CA VAL A 227 -28.22 -12.61 -4.40
C VAL A 227 -27.25 -13.46 -3.59
N ILE A 228 -25.94 -13.18 -3.64
CA ILE A 228 -24.91 -14.02 -3.00
C ILE A 228 -23.82 -13.15 -2.34
N GLY A 229 -23.38 -13.48 -1.12
CA GLY A 229 -22.23 -12.81 -0.49
C GLY A 229 -20.92 -13.08 -1.25
N PHE A 230 -20.53 -14.35 -1.36
CA PHE A 230 -19.33 -14.80 -2.06
C PHE A 230 -19.62 -15.94 -3.05
N GLN A 231 -19.33 -15.74 -4.33
CA GLN A 231 -19.61 -16.70 -5.39
C GLN A 231 -18.34 -17.10 -6.14
N ILE A 232 -18.09 -18.41 -6.23
CA ILE A 232 -17.12 -18.99 -7.17
C ILE A 232 -17.84 -19.50 -8.41
N VAL A 233 -17.24 -19.30 -9.58
CA VAL A 233 -17.68 -19.87 -10.84
C VAL A 233 -16.54 -20.55 -11.58
N GLU A 234 -16.85 -21.67 -12.24
CA GLU A 234 -15.93 -22.29 -13.17
C GLU A 234 -15.83 -21.48 -14.48
N SER A 235 -14.62 -21.33 -15.00
CA SER A 235 -14.28 -20.64 -16.24
C SER A 235 -13.22 -21.44 -17.02
N PRO A 236 -13.24 -21.44 -18.36
CA PRO A 236 -12.17 -22.04 -19.15
C PRO A 236 -10.77 -21.46 -18.87
N ARG A 237 -10.69 -20.32 -18.19
CA ARG A 237 -9.46 -19.62 -17.79
C ARG A 237 -8.98 -19.97 -16.38
N ASP A 238 -9.66 -20.87 -15.68
CA ASP A 238 -9.37 -21.24 -14.30
C ASP A 238 -7.98 -21.85 -14.10
N GLN A 239 -7.45 -21.67 -12.89
CA GLN A 239 -6.31 -22.47 -12.42
C GLN A 239 -6.85 -23.79 -11.88
N LYS A 240 -6.79 -24.85 -12.70
CA LYS A 240 -7.32 -26.17 -12.32
C LYS A 240 -6.72 -26.64 -10.99
N GLY A 241 -7.60 -27.01 -10.05
CA GLY A 241 -7.24 -27.58 -8.75
C GLY A 241 -6.85 -26.56 -7.68
N VAL A 242 -7.15 -25.27 -7.88
CA VAL A 242 -6.80 -24.19 -6.95
C VAL A 242 -8.04 -23.41 -6.55
N GLU A 243 -8.47 -23.56 -5.30
CA GLU A 243 -9.64 -22.85 -4.76
C GLU A 243 -9.23 -21.57 -4.01
N PRO A 244 -10.11 -20.56 -3.92
CA PRO A 244 -9.91 -19.42 -3.04
C PRO A 244 -9.80 -19.85 -1.57
N TYR A 245 -8.89 -19.21 -0.83
CA TYR A 245 -8.77 -19.40 0.61
C TYR A 245 -9.66 -18.39 1.34
N LEU A 246 -10.68 -18.91 2.03
CA LEU A 246 -11.65 -18.15 2.80
C LEU A 246 -11.36 -18.29 4.30
N SER A 247 -11.23 -17.18 5.02
CA SER A 247 -11.10 -17.24 6.48
C SER A 247 -11.58 -15.97 7.20
N TYR A 248 -12.13 -16.13 8.39
CA TYR A 248 -12.49 -15.04 9.30
C TYR A 248 -13.39 -13.96 8.68
N ASN A 249 -14.17 -14.29 7.66
CA ASN A 249 -15.21 -13.40 7.12
C ASN A 249 -16.50 -13.53 7.95
N ILE A 250 -17.30 -12.48 8.00
CA ILE A 250 -18.65 -12.52 8.55
C ILE A 250 -19.69 -12.35 7.44
N TYR A 251 -20.75 -13.16 7.48
CA TYR A 251 -21.85 -13.13 6.53
C TYR A 251 -23.17 -12.92 7.24
N TRP A 252 -23.98 -11.99 6.74
CA TRP A 252 -25.30 -11.72 7.29
C TRP A 252 -26.27 -11.25 6.21
N ASN A 253 -27.54 -11.60 6.38
CA ASN A 253 -28.66 -11.12 5.55
C ASN A 253 -28.44 -11.23 4.02
N ASN A 254 -27.65 -12.19 3.57
CA ASN A 254 -27.46 -12.45 2.14
C ASN A 254 -28.51 -13.43 1.64
N GLY A 255 -28.91 -13.33 0.36
CA GLY A 255 -29.77 -14.34 -0.28
C GLY A 255 -29.18 -15.75 -0.15
N HIS A 256 -27.86 -15.85 -0.38
CA HIS A 256 -27.01 -16.95 0.04
C HIS A 256 -25.65 -16.40 0.51
N ASN A 257 -25.09 -16.95 1.60
CA ASN A 257 -23.77 -16.49 2.06
C ASN A 257 -22.67 -16.83 1.04
N ARG A 258 -22.67 -18.08 0.55
CA ARG A 258 -21.65 -18.61 -0.37
C ARG A 258 -22.29 -19.45 -1.47
N SER A 259 -21.59 -19.58 -2.59
CA SER A 259 -21.92 -20.50 -3.68
C SER A 259 -20.67 -21.18 -4.23
N ASN A 260 -20.75 -22.49 -4.47
CA ASN A 260 -19.67 -23.36 -4.99
C ASN A 260 -18.42 -23.39 -4.11
N THR A 261 -18.59 -23.22 -2.81
CA THR A 261 -17.52 -23.36 -1.82
C THR A 261 -18.11 -23.63 -0.45
N GLU A 262 -17.30 -24.22 0.41
CA GLU A 262 -17.67 -24.51 1.79
C GLU A 262 -17.33 -23.33 2.70
N LYS A 263 -17.76 -23.44 3.96
CA LYS A 263 -17.41 -22.48 4.98
C LYS A 263 -15.91 -22.56 5.28
N GLY A 264 -15.24 -21.41 5.22
CA GLY A 264 -13.84 -21.25 5.58
C GLY A 264 -13.59 -21.22 7.08
N GLU A 265 -12.30 -21.23 7.45
CA GLU A 265 -11.86 -21.19 8.84
C GLU A 265 -12.32 -19.90 9.53
N GLY A 266 -12.81 -20.01 10.78
CA GLY A 266 -13.12 -18.83 11.60
C GLY A 266 -14.26 -17.94 11.08
N GLU A 267 -14.97 -18.34 10.02
CA GLU A 267 -16.05 -17.53 9.46
C GLU A 267 -17.29 -17.51 10.37
N ILE A 268 -17.97 -16.36 10.41
CA ILE A 268 -19.12 -16.09 11.28
C ILE A 268 -20.36 -15.87 10.42
N GLU A 269 -21.51 -16.37 10.86
CA GLU A 269 -22.81 -16.17 10.19
C GLU A 269 -23.80 -15.51 11.15
N LYS A 270 -23.56 -14.24 11.46
CA LYS A 270 -24.31 -13.43 12.44
C LYS A 270 -24.32 -11.96 12.02
N ASP A 271 -25.30 -11.21 12.52
CA ASP A 271 -25.39 -9.76 12.33
C ASP A 271 -24.10 -9.05 12.75
N PRO A 272 -23.36 -8.39 11.84
CA PRO A 272 -22.17 -7.61 12.17
C PRO A 272 -22.48 -6.36 13.00
N MET A 273 -23.75 -6.03 13.23
CA MET A 273 -24.20 -4.89 14.02
C MET A 273 -23.62 -3.56 13.51
N LEU A 274 -23.69 -3.33 12.20
CA LEU A 274 -23.28 -2.07 11.59
C LEU A 274 -24.11 -0.90 12.14
N VAL A 275 -23.48 0.27 12.34
CA VAL A 275 -24.10 1.45 12.95
C VAL A 275 -25.34 1.90 12.18
N ASN A 276 -25.17 2.26 10.90
CA ASN A 276 -26.25 2.71 10.03
C ASN A 276 -25.90 2.59 8.55
N VAL A 277 -26.16 1.41 7.98
CA VAL A 277 -25.95 1.10 6.54
C VAL A 277 -26.64 2.13 5.64
N SER A 278 -27.91 2.46 5.90
CA SER A 278 -28.70 3.40 5.08
C SER A 278 -28.16 4.84 5.02
N LYS A 279 -27.24 5.18 5.94
CA LYS A 279 -26.56 6.49 5.97
C LYS A 279 -25.07 6.39 5.62
N GLY A 280 -24.60 5.23 5.17
CA GLY A 280 -23.19 4.99 4.87
C GLY A 280 -22.28 4.89 6.11
N ASP A 281 -22.83 4.63 7.30
CA ASP A 281 -22.05 4.42 8.52
C ASP A 281 -21.87 2.93 8.81
N PHE A 282 -20.72 2.40 8.37
CA PHE A 282 -20.38 0.99 8.41
C PHE A 282 -19.51 0.60 9.62
N LYS A 283 -19.42 1.47 10.64
CA LYS A 283 -18.71 1.12 11.88
C LYS A 283 -19.45 0.02 12.64
N LEU A 284 -18.73 -0.70 13.48
CA LEU A 284 -19.30 -1.72 14.36
C LEU A 284 -19.91 -1.08 15.62
N LYS A 285 -21.10 -1.52 16.02
CA LYS A 285 -21.65 -1.21 17.35
C LYS A 285 -20.93 -2.03 18.42
N SER A 286 -20.92 -1.51 19.65
CA SER A 286 -20.45 -2.27 20.81
C SER A 286 -21.20 -3.60 20.93
N GLY A 287 -20.46 -4.69 21.20
CA GLY A 287 -21.00 -6.05 21.27
C GLY A 287 -21.16 -6.76 19.92
N SER A 288 -20.73 -6.13 18.82
CA SER A 288 -20.70 -6.76 17.52
C SER A 288 -19.91 -8.08 17.54
N PRO A 289 -20.42 -9.15 16.90
CA PRO A 289 -19.66 -10.39 16.73
C PRO A 289 -18.47 -10.27 15.79
N ALA A 290 -18.31 -9.13 15.10
CA ALA A 290 -17.15 -8.84 14.27
C ALA A 290 -15.99 -8.22 15.07
N ILE A 291 -16.23 -7.76 16.30
CA ILE A 291 -15.19 -7.18 17.15
C ILE A 291 -14.29 -8.28 17.69
N ASN A 292 -12.96 -8.10 17.56
CA ASN A 292 -11.94 -9.03 18.03
C ASN A 292 -12.13 -10.47 17.51
N ALA A 293 -12.69 -10.58 16.31
CA ALA A 293 -13.15 -11.83 15.74
C ALA A 293 -12.38 -12.28 14.49
N GLY A 294 -11.52 -11.41 13.96
CA GLY A 294 -10.72 -11.65 12.76
C GLY A 294 -9.58 -12.64 12.98
N ASP A 295 -8.65 -12.74 12.04
CA ASP A 295 -7.49 -13.64 12.17
C ASP A 295 -6.78 -13.50 13.56
N PRO A 296 -6.58 -14.60 14.32
CA PRO A 296 -6.01 -14.56 15.67
C PRO A 296 -4.49 -14.37 15.69
N ASP A 297 -3.80 -14.44 14.54
CA ASP A 297 -2.37 -14.14 14.48
C ASP A 297 -2.15 -12.66 14.82
N SER A 298 -1.35 -12.42 15.86
CA SER A 298 -1.03 -11.09 16.39
C SER A 298 -0.51 -10.08 15.36
N LYS A 299 0.05 -10.53 14.22
CA LYS A 299 0.48 -9.62 13.15
C LYS A 299 -0.69 -8.92 12.45
N TYR A 300 -1.90 -9.43 12.61
CA TYR A 300 -3.13 -8.88 12.06
C TYR A 300 -3.93 -8.08 13.09
N ASN A 301 -3.43 -7.93 14.31
CA ASN A 301 -4.10 -7.18 15.35
C ASN A 301 -4.41 -5.74 14.90
N ASP A 302 -5.47 -5.19 15.48
CA ASP A 302 -5.81 -3.78 15.29
C ASP A 302 -4.68 -2.89 15.80
N ALA A 303 -4.71 -1.62 15.41
CA ALA A 303 -3.68 -0.65 15.76
C ALA A 303 -3.48 -0.48 17.28
N ASP A 304 -4.47 -0.84 18.11
CA ASP A 304 -4.41 -0.82 19.57
C ASP A 304 -3.89 -2.13 20.21
N GLY A 305 -3.51 -3.11 19.39
CA GLY A 305 -2.97 -4.40 19.80
C GLY A 305 -4.02 -5.46 20.12
N SER A 306 -5.31 -5.14 20.06
CA SER A 306 -6.39 -6.12 20.20
C SER A 306 -6.47 -7.04 18.98
N ARG A 307 -7.10 -8.21 19.10
CA ARG A 307 -7.29 -9.13 17.95
C ARG A 307 -8.07 -8.38 16.88
N ALA A 308 -7.72 -8.59 15.62
CA ALA A 308 -8.32 -7.87 14.50
C ALA A 308 -9.85 -7.85 14.56
N ASP A 309 -10.46 -6.68 14.39
CA ASP A 309 -11.86 -6.58 14.01
C ASP A 309 -12.05 -7.07 12.55
N ILE A 310 -13.20 -7.70 12.26
CA ILE A 310 -13.57 -8.07 10.88
C ILE A 310 -14.19 -6.83 10.20
N GLY A 311 -13.74 -6.50 8.99
CA GLY A 311 -14.28 -5.41 8.16
C GLY A 311 -13.38 -4.18 8.01
N ALA A 312 -13.91 -3.15 7.32
CA ALA A 312 -13.19 -1.94 6.86
C ALA A 312 -12.41 -1.19 7.95
N PHE A 313 -12.84 -1.31 9.20
CA PHE A 313 -12.28 -0.60 10.33
C PHE A 313 -11.40 -1.47 11.23
N GLY A 314 -11.15 -2.72 10.84
CA GLY A 314 -10.28 -3.64 11.56
C GLY A 314 -8.97 -3.95 10.82
N GLY A 315 -8.07 -4.59 11.54
CA GLY A 315 -6.72 -4.89 11.12
C GLY A 315 -5.73 -3.75 11.35
N PRO A 316 -4.44 -4.00 11.11
CA PRO A 316 -3.34 -3.08 11.44
C PRO A 316 -3.34 -1.80 10.60
N TYR A 317 -4.11 -1.76 9.50
CA TYR A 317 -4.15 -0.67 8.52
C TYR A 317 -5.47 0.09 8.49
N ALA A 318 -6.38 -0.18 9.43
CA ALA A 318 -7.67 0.48 9.50
C ALA A 318 -7.58 1.97 9.78
N MET A 319 -8.29 2.76 8.98
CA MET A 319 -8.56 4.17 9.28
C MET A 319 -9.78 4.24 10.22
N ILE A 320 -9.54 4.49 11.52
CA ILE A 320 -10.54 4.49 12.62
C ILE A 320 -11.70 5.49 12.39
N THR A 321 -11.59 6.41 11.42
CA THR A 321 -12.66 7.34 11.05
C THR A 321 -12.98 7.32 9.54
N ALA A 322 -14.04 6.61 9.15
CA ALA A 322 -14.75 6.94 7.91
C ALA A 322 -15.40 8.33 8.04
N GLY A 323 -15.35 9.13 6.98
CA GLY A 323 -16.20 10.33 6.82
C GLY A 323 -15.65 11.67 7.32
N LYS A 324 -14.39 11.79 7.74
CA LYS A 324 -13.76 13.10 8.05
C LYS A 324 -12.32 13.19 7.55
N GLY A 325 -12.05 12.66 6.36
CA GLY A 325 -10.71 12.65 5.76
C GLY A 325 -10.19 14.06 5.47
N ASN A 326 -9.64 14.71 6.49
CA ASN A 326 -8.69 15.81 6.37
C ASN A 326 -7.39 15.31 6.99
N VAL A 327 -6.26 15.47 6.31
CA VAL A 327 -4.91 15.16 6.85
C VAL A 327 -4.66 15.86 8.20
N ARG A 328 -5.44 16.89 8.55
CA ARG A 328 -5.41 17.56 9.86
C ARG A 328 -6.07 16.78 11.01
N ASP A 329 -7.02 15.88 10.74
CA ASP A 329 -7.59 15.01 11.78
C ASP A 329 -6.65 13.86 12.16
N TRP A 330 -5.62 13.63 11.35
CA TRP A 330 -4.43 12.85 11.67
C TRP A 330 -3.55 13.49 12.77
N VAL A 331 -3.65 14.80 12.98
CA VAL A 331 -2.85 15.56 13.98
C VAL A 331 -3.70 15.99 15.19
N SER A 332 -5.01 16.20 15.01
CA SER A 332 -5.91 16.69 16.07
C SER A 332 -6.44 15.59 17.01
N TYR A 333 -6.58 14.34 16.54
CA TYR A 333 -6.99 13.21 17.39
C TYR A 333 -5.98 12.92 18.52
N LYS A 334 -4.72 13.37 18.36
CA LYS A 334 -3.70 13.33 19.42
C LYS A 334 -3.99 14.27 20.60
N LYS A 335 -4.89 15.26 20.43
CA LYS A 335 -5.12 16.34 21.41
C LYS A 335 -6.35 16.15 22.30
N THR A 336 -7.29 15.29 21.94
CA THR A 336 -8.57 15.13 22.68
C THR A 336 -8.63 13.87 23.56
N ARG A 337 -7.54 13.10 23.64
CA ARG A 337 -7.38 12.01 24.62
C ARG A 337 -6.49 12.39 25.81
N GLU A 338 -6.26 13.68 26.03
CA GLU A 338 -5.68 14.20 27.27
C GLU A 338 -6.73 14.21 28.41
N SER A 339 -7.27 13.05 28.76
CA SER A 339 -7.78 12.79 30.10
C SER A 339 -7.90 11.29 30.29
N GLU A 340 -7.20 10.79 31.31
CA GLU A 340 -7.21 9.42 31.82
C GLU A 340 -6.14 8.48 31.21
N THR A 341 -4.91 8.71 31.66
CA THR A 341 -3.97 7.68 32.17
C THR A 341 -3.99 6.32 31.44
N PHE A 342 -3.44 6.29 30.23
CA PHE A 342 -2.74 5.10 29.73
C PHE A 342 -1.32 5.53 29.34
N VAL A 343 -0.39 5.15 30.21
CA VAL A 343 1.01 5.59 30.23
C VAL A 343 1.80 4.89 29.11
N GLU A 344 2.09 5.63 28.05
CA GLU A 344 3.41 5.87 27.42
C GLU A 344 4.56 4.83 27.58
N LYS A 345 4.31 3.52 27.57
CA LYS A 345 5.40 2.51 27.66
C LYS A 345 5.47 1.41 26.60
N ASP A 346 4.47 1.23 25.73
CA ASP A 346 4.51 0.15 24.72
C ASP A 346 4.57 0.62 23.24
N TYR A 347 4.62 1.94 22.99
CA TYR A 347 4.94 2.51 21.67
C TYR A 347 6.32 3.18 21.68
N GLY A 348 7.34 2.43 22.08
CA GLY A 348 8.74 2.85 21.95
C GLY A 348 9.13 3.02 20.47
N SER A 349 9.10 4.27 20.00
CA SER A 349 9.91 4.81 18.89
C SER A 349 9.77 4.17 17.49
N ILE A 350 8.67 4.42 16.77
CA ILE A 350 8.80 4.65 15.32
C ILE A 350 9.10 6.13 15.14
N ASN A 351 10.37 6.48 15.23
CA ASN A 351 10.83 7.82 14.96
C ASN A 351 11.06 7.98 13.45
N LEU A 352 10.02 8.33 12.69
CA LEU A 352 10.16 8.73 11.28
C LEU A 352 11.10 9.94 11.08
N ALA A 353 11.54 10.62 12.15
CA ALA A 353 12.54 11.68 12.08
C ALA A 353 13.97 11.16 11.85
N SER A 354 14.26 9.86 11.98
CA SER A 354 15.56 9.28 11.60
C SER A 354 15.82 9.36 10.09
N PHE A 355 14.77 9.59 9.28
CA PHE A 355 14.95 9.87 7.87
C PHE A 355 15.54 11.26 7.61
N GLY A 356 15.55 12.21 8.55
CA GLY A 356 16.15 13.56 8.41
C GLY A 356 15.37 14.49 7.47
N GLU A 357 15.08 15.72 7.94
CA GLU A 357 14.38 16.87 7.31
C GLU A 357 13.27 16.68 6.22
N ARG A 358 12.20 17.44 6.42
CA ARG A 358 10.81 17.28 5.94
C ARG A 358 10.60 17.33 4.42
N GLY A 359 9.80 16.38 3.89
CA GLY A 359 9.03 16.58 2.66
C GLY A 359 9.00 15.38 1.70
N SER A 360 10.17 14.86 1.31
CA SER A 360 10.33 13.81 0.28
C SER A 360 10.47 12.39 0.85
N LYS A 361 10.85 12.26 2.13
CA LYS A 361 11.24 10.97 2.72
C LYS A 361 10.08 10.16 3.31
N GLU A 362 9.01 10.82 3.74
CA GLU A 362 7.78 10.14 4.16
C GLU A 362 7.12 9.40 2.98
N TYR A 363 7.27 9.94 1.77
CA TYR A 363 6.79 9.33 0.53
C TYR A 363 7.67 8.15 0.07
N ARG A 364 9.00 8.32 0.08
CA ARG A 364 9.92 7.20 -0.18
C ARG A 364 9.80 6.10 0.87
N GLY A 365 9.54 6.43 2.14
CA GLY A 365 9.21 5.44 3.17
C GLY A 365 7.91 4.69 2.90
N LYS A 366 6.90 5.34 2.32
CA LYS A 366 5.64 4.68 1.88
C LYS A 366 5.86 3.78 0.67
N ILE A 367 6.67 4.19 -0.30
CA ILE A 367 7.07 3.34 -1.44
C ILE A 367 7.91 2.15 -0.95
N ALA A 368 8.86 2.38 -0.04
CA ALA A 368 9.66 1.34 0.57
C ALA A 368 8.79 0.33 1.32
N MET A 369 7.78 0.81 2.05
CA MET A 369 6.81 -0.03 2.74
C MET A 369 5.98 -0.86 1.75
N VAL A 370 5.48 -0.24 0.67
CA VAL A 370 4.73 -0.95 -0.39
C VAL A 370 5.60 -1.99 -1.08
N ASN A 371 6.84 -1.66 -1.43
CA ASN A 371 7.78 -2.60 -2.03
C ASN A 371 8.14 -3.72 -1.05
N TYR A 372 8.33 -3.41 0.23
CA TYR A 372 8.60 -4.42 1.25
C TYR A 372 7.39 -5.35 1.41
N TYR A 373 6.17 -4.80 1.42
CA TYR A 373 4.93 -5.57 1.51
C TYR A 373 4.66 -6.42 0.28
N GLY A 374 4.94 -5.91 -0.92
CA GLY A 374 4.80 -6.66 -2.16
C GLY A 374 5.85 -7.76 -2.37
N TYR A 375 7.12 -7.48 -2.08
CA TYR A 375 8.24 -8.35 -2.48
C TYR A 375 8.88 -9.13 -1.33
N CYS A 376 8.86 -8.60 -0.11
CA CYS A 376 9.62 -9.18 1.02
C CYS A 376 8.72 -9.94 2.00
N THR A 377 7.48 -9.48 2.24
CA THR A 377 6.61 -10.10 3.24
C THR A 377 6.16 -11.54 2.96
N PRO A 378 6.06 -12.04 1.72
CA PRO A 378 5.75 -13.45 1.48
C PRO A 378 6.69 -14.41 2.20
N CYS A 379 7.96 -14.05 2.38
CA CYS A 379 8.95 -14.84 3.13
C CYS A 379 9.24 -14.25 4.52
N HIS A 380 9.41 -12.93 4.61
CA HIS A 380 9.89 -12.29 5.84
C HIS A 380 8.76 -11.90 6.80
N GLY A 381 7.50 -11.95 6.38
CA GLY A 381 6.37 -11.46 7.15
C GLY A 381 6.37 -9.93 7.27
N GLN A 382 5.24 -9.37 7.68
CA GLN A 382 5.02 -7.91 7.70
C GLN A 382 5.83 -7.20 8.78
N ALA A 383 6.02 -7.88 9.92
CA ALA A 383 6.92 -7.45 10.99
C ALA A 383 8.40 -7.80 10.71
N GLY A 384 8.68 -8.49 9.59
CA GLY A 384 10.03 -8.88 9.20
C GLY A 384 10.61 -10.08 9.96
N LYS A 385 9.83 -10.81 10.76
CA LYS A 385 10.33 -11.87 11.64
C LYS A 385 10.76 -13.17 10.95
N GLY A 386 10.64 -13.26 9.63
CA GLY A 386 10.89 -14.50 8.90
C GLY A 386 9.74 -15.50 9.02
N ASP A 387 8.52 -15.00 9.21
CA ASP A 387 7.27 -15.75 9.43
C ASP A 387 6.23 -15.49 8.33
N GLY A 388 6.71 -15.21 7.11
CA GLY A 388 5.85 -14.97 5.95
C GLY A 388 5.04 -16.20 5.53
N PRO A 389 3.93 -16.00 4.79
CA PRO A 389 3.04 -17.09 4.37
C PRO A 389 3.70 -18.19 3.52
N LEU A 390 4.86 -17.94 2.90
CA LEU A 390 5.61 -18.94 2.13
C LEU A 390 6.50 -19.85 3.00
N MET A 391 6.46 -19.74 4.32
CA MET A 391 7.30 -20.54 5.22
C MET A 391 7.07 -22.05 5.11
N ASP A 392 5.88 -22.48 4.69
CA ASP A 392 5.57 -23.90 4.49
C ASP A 392 6.12 -24.46 3.16
N GLU A 393 6.55 -23.58 2.24
CA GLU A 393 7.08 -23.94 0.91
C GLU A 393 8.61 -23.91 0.84
N ILE A 394 9.27 -23.35 1.87
CA ILE A 394 10.73 -23.28 1.99
C ILE A 394 11.27 -24.59 2.58
N GLU A 395 12.39 -25.11 2.05
CA GLU A 395 12.99 -26.37 2.49
C GLU A 395 13.14 -26.45 4.03
N LYS A 396 12.72 -27.58 4.59
CA LYS A 396 12.68 -27.82 6.04
C LYS A 396 14.05 -27.56 6.69
N GLY A 397 14.12 -26.51 7.50
CA GLY A 397 15.34 -26.09 8.20
C GLY A 397 15.98 -24.81 7.66
N MET A 398 15.50 -24.27 6.53
CA MET A 398 15.83 -22.93 6.07
C MET A 398 14.82 -21.93 6.64
N ARG A 399 15.32 -20.81 7.19
CA ARG A 399 14.49 -19.72 7.72
C ARG A 399 14.92 -18.40 7.11
N PRO A 400 13.98 -17.61 6.55
CA PRO A 400 14.23 -16.22 6.18
C PRO A 400 14.76 -15.43 7.36
N ARG A 401 15.51 -14.37 7.06
CA ARG A 401 16.11 -13.53 8.10
C ARG A 401 15.06 -12.73 8.83
N ASP A 402 15.24 -12.59 10.14
CA ASP A 402 14.49 -11.67 10.98
C ASP A 402 14.99 -10.23 10.76
N HIS A 403 14.32 -9.50 9.88
CA HIS A 403 14.52 -8.09 9.57
C HIS A 403 14.22 -7.14 10.74
N SER A 404 13.60 -7.62 11.82
CA SER A 404 13.41 -6.85 13.06
C SER A 404 14.57 -7.01 14.07
N SER A 405 15.57 -7.85 13.76
CA SER A 405 16.71 -8.09 14.65
C SER A 405 17.69 -6.92 14.64
N ALA A 406 17.56 -6.03 15.62
CA ALA A 406 18.54 -4.97 15.89
C ALA A 406 19.96 -5.52 16.04
N GLU A 407 20.11 -6.65 16.75
CA GLU A 407 21.40 -7.29 17.02
C GLU A 407 22.12 -7.68 15.72
N TYR A 408 21.41 -8.26 14.76
CA TYR A 408 21.97 -8.69 13.48
C TYR A 408 22.26 -7.48 12.57
N PHE A 409 21.26 -6.63 12.36
CA PHE A 409 21.35 -5.57 11.36
C PHE A 409 22.26 -4.42 11.80
N SER A 410 22.42 -4.15 13.11
CA SER A 410 23.41 -3.16 13.59
C SER A 410 24.86 -3.51 13.23
N GLN A 411 25.14 -4.77 12.92
CA GLN A 411 26.47 -5.25 12.51
C GLN A 411 26.67 -5.25 11.00
N LYS A 412 25.65 -4.86 10.21
CA LYS A 412 25.70 -4.81 8.75
C LYS A 412 25.76 -3.38 8.26
N THR A 413 26.45 -3.16 7.15
CA THR A 413 26.37 -1.89 6.42
C THR A 413 25.15 -1.88 5.50
N ASP A 414 24.68 -0.69 5.12
CA ASP A 414 23.58 -0.56 4.16
C ASP A 414 23.95 -1.20 2.80
N GLU A 415 25.22 -1.15 2.41
CA GLU A 415 25.74 -1.81 1.20
C GLU A 415 25.65 -3.35 1.30
N GLU A 416 25.93 -3.94 2.47
CA GLU A 416 25.80 -5.38 2.68
C GLU A 416 24.34 -5.83 2.58
N ILE A 417 23.41 -5.08 3.17
CA ILE A 417 21.96 -5.38 3.09
C ILE A 417 21.47 -5.20 1.65
N PHE A 418 21.88 -4.11 1.00
CA PHE A 418 21.58 -3.83 -0.40
C PHE A 418 22.03 -4.95 -1.32
N ASN A 419 23.27 -5.45 -1.16
CA ASN A 419 23.81 -6.51 -2.01
C ASN A 419 23.07 -7.85 -1.81
N VAL A 420 22.58 -8.15 -0.60
CA VAL A 420 21.73 -9.32 -0.35
C VAL A 420 20.39 -9.19 -1.07
N ILE A 421 19.76 -8.02 -1.03
CA ILE A 421 18.51 -7.76 -1.78
C ILE A 421 18.78 -7.86 -3.28
N LYS A 422 19.81 -7.17 -3.78
CA LYS A 422 20.10 -7.11 -5.22
C LYS A 422 20.42 -8.47 -5.82
N TYR A 423 21.29 -9.24 -5.17
CA TYR A 423 21.84 -10.46 -5.75
C TYR A 423 21.29 -11.77 -5.16
N GLY A 424 20.40 -11.69 -4.16
CA GLY A 424 19.86 -12.84 -3.47
C GLY A 424 20.82 -13.47 -2.45
N GLY A 425 20.32 -14.45 -1.69
CA GLY A 425 20.98 -15.00 -0.49
C GLY A 425 22.36 -15.63 -0.73
N ALA A 426 22.62 -16.13 -1.94
CA ALA A 426 23.88 -16.82 -2.27
C ALA A 426 25.01 -15.89 -2.77
N LYS A 427 24.76 -14.60 -3.06
CA LYS A 427 25.73 -13.70 -3.72
C LYS A 427 25.98 -12.35 -3.02
N GLY A 428 25.18 -11.97 -2.02
CA GLY A 428 25.21 -10.63 -1.42
C GLY A 428 26.28 -10.36 -0.35
N ILE A 429 26.95 -11.40 0.18
CA ILE A 429 28.02 -11.25 1.18
C ILE A 429 29.24 -12.05 0.70
N SER A 430 30.43 -11.44 0.83
CA SER A 430 31.75 -12.03 0.55
C SER A 430 31.82 -13.54 0.81
N ARG A 431 32.42 -14.29 -0.13
CA ARG A 431 32.57 -15.76 -0.21
C ARG A 431 33.18 -16.49 1.00
N LEU A 432 33.35 -15.84 2.16
CA LEU A 432 34.19 -16.30 3.26
C LEU A 432 33.45 -16.75 4.53
N THR A 433 32.12 -16.61 4.62
CA THR A 433 31.37 -17.07 5.81
C THR A 433 30.20 -17.97 5.42
N MET A 434 30.15 -19.13 6.07
CA MET A 434 29.48 -20.36 5.64
C MET A 434 27.94 -20.34 5.73
N LYS A 435 27.31 -21.20 4.90
CA LYS A 435 25.94 -21.78 5.01
C LYS A 435 24.76 -20.80 5.08
N GLU A 436 24.42 -20.12 3.98
CA GLU A 436 23.06 -19.53 3.82
C GLU A 436 22.50 -19.76 2.39
N SER A 437 21.17 -19.71 2.31
CA SER A 437 20.30 -20.41 1.36
C SER A 437 20.20 -19.75 -0.03
N GLU A 438 20.22 -20.58 -1.08
CA GLU A 438 19.89 -20.20 -2.47
C GLU A 438 18.41 -19.80 -2.66
N ALA A 439 17.58 -19.85 -1.61
CA ALA A 439 16.12 -19.65 -1.70
C ALA A 439 15.68 -18.18 -1.76
N MET A 440 16.51 -17.21 -1.36
CA MET A 440 16.16 -15.79 -1.53
C MET A 440 16.47 -15.35 -2.98
N PRO A 441 15.46 -15.04 -3.80
CA PRO A 441 15.68 -14.65 -5.20
C PRO A 441 16.42 -13.30 -5.29
N PRO A 442 17.19 -13.06 -6.36
CA PRO A 442 17.73 -11.73 -6.65
C PRO A 442 16.62 -10.78 -7.08
N PHE A 443 16.70 -9.52 -6.67
CA PHE A 443 15.79 -8.45 -7.10
C PHE A 443 16.40 -7.51 -8.15
N GLU A 444 17.64 -7.73 -8.57
CA GLU A 444 18.23 -7.07 -9.74
C GLU A 444 17.39 -7.31 -11.00
N GLY A 445 16.98 -6.21 -11.66
CA GLY A 445 16.08 -6.26 -12.82
C GLY A 445 14.59 -6.33 -12.47
N GLN A 446 14.23 -6.44 -11.18
CA GLN A 446 12.85 -6.30 -10.68
C GLN A 446 12.64 -4.99 -9.93
N LEU A 447 13.65 -4.53 -9.20
CA LEU A 447 13.69 -3.25 -8.50
C LEU A 447 14.91 -2.44 -8.96
N SER A 448 14.80 -1.12 -9.00
CA SER A 448 15.94 -0.22 -9.22
C SER A 448 16.86 -0.15 -8.00
N ASP A 449 18.10 0.30 -8.21
CA ASP A 449 19.06 0.48 -7.11
C ASP A 449 18.53 1.47 -6.04
N ASP A 450 17.77 2.47 -6.46
CA ASP A 450 17.14 3.43 -5.54
C ASP A 450 16.02 2.81 -4.70
N GLU A 451 15.22 1.90 -5.26
CA GLU A 451 14.15 1.20 -4.55
C GLU A 451 14.69 0.14 -3.60
N MET A 452 15.72 -0.59 -4.02
CA MET A 452 16.41 -1.54 -3.15
C MET A 452 17.08 -0.83 -1.97
N MET A 453 17.67 0.34 -2.19
CA MET A 453 18.21 1.15 -1.10
C MET A 453 17.12 1.70 -0.17
N ASP A 454 15.92 1.96 -0.68
CA ASP A 454 14.77 2.31 0.17
C ASP A 454 14.26 1.14 0.99
N LEU A 455 14.28 -0.09 0.45
CA LEU A 455 14.03 -1.30 1.23
C LEU A 455 15.05 -1.49 2.36
N VAL A 456 16.34 -1.21 2.11
CA VAL A 456 17.37 -1.22 3.16
C VAL A 456 16.97 -0.27 4.29
N LYS A 457 16.59 0.97 3.98
CA LYS A 457 16.14 1.93 4.99
C LYS A 457 14.87 1.48 5.70
N PHE A 458 13.95 0.80 5.01
CA PHE A 458 12.76 0.23 5.64
C PHE A 458 13.13 -0.90 6.61
N ILE A 459 14.11 -1.75 6.27
CA ILE A 459 14.64 -2.77 7.18
C ILE A 459 15.31 -2.11 8.41
N ARG A 460 16.03 -1.00 8.24
CA ARG A 460 16.56 -0.18 9.35
C ARG A 460 15.46 0.28 10.31
N VAL A 461 14.33 0.71 9.75
CA VAL A 461 13.15 1.06 10.55
C VAL A 461 12.60 -0.17 11.29
N LEU A 462 12.52 -1.33 10.65
CA LEU A 462 12.03 -2.56 11.28
C LEU A 462 12.93 -3.05 12.42
N CYS A 463 14.26 -2.99 12.26
CA CYS A 463 15.21 -3.38 13.31
C CYS A 463 15.43 -2.30 14.37
N ASN A 464 14.89 -1.10 14.18
CA ASN A 464 15.19 0.08 14.98
C ASN A 464 16.71 0.32 15.11
N CYS A 465 17.39 0.19 13.97
CA CYS A 465 18.84 0.30 13.76
C CYS A 465 19.35 1.28 12.64
#